data_AF-A0A800MNV0-F1
#
_entry.id   AF-A0A800MNV0-F1
#
_cell.length_a   1.000
_cell.length_b   1.000
_cell.length_c   1.000
_cell.angle_alpha   90.00
_cell.angle_beta   90.00
_cell.angle_gamma   90.00
#
_symmetry.space_group_name_H-M   'P 1'
#
loop_
_entity.id
_entity.type
_entity.pdbx_description
1 polymer ?
#
loop_
_entity_poly.entity_id
_entity_poly.type
_entity_poly.pdbx_seq_one_letter_code
_entity_poly.pdbx_strand_id
1 'polypeptide(L)' 'LPIIALTANVMLADREKALSAGMNDLVEKPIVVDQLLKVLSQWIK' A
#
# COMPACT_ATOMS: atom_id res chain seq x y z
N LEU A 1 -2.29 -10.88 9.29
CA LEU A 1 -3.23 -9.83 8.88
C LEU A 1 -2.45 -8.82 8.05
N PRO A 2 -2.75 -8.63 6.76
CA PRO A 2 -2.01 -7.69 5.92
C PRO A 2 -2.31 -6.24 6.31
N ILE A 3 -1.26 -5.42 6.44
CA ILE A 3 -1.33 -3.98 6.72
C ILE A 3 -0.89 -3.23 5.48
N ILE A 4 -1.83 -2.56 4.82
CA ILE A 4 -1.57 -1.77 3.62
C ILE A 4 -1.61 -0.29 4.00
N ALA A 5 -0.51 0.43 3.79
CA ALA A 5 -0.46 1.86 4.08
C ALA A 5 -1.03 2.69 2.93
N LEU A 6 -1.54 3.87 3.29
CA LEU A 6 -2.17 4.79 2.37
C LEU A 6 -1.40 6.12 2.35
N THR A 7 -0.67 6.40 1.27
CA THR A 7 0.18 7.61 1.16
C THR A 7 -0.43 8.65 0.24
N ALA A 8 -0.18 9.94 0.48
CA ALA A 8 -0.54 11.02 -0.44
C ALA A 8 0.48 11.24 -1.57
N ASN A 9 1.66 10.63 -1.47
CA ASN A 9 2.72 10.68 -2.47
C ASN A 9 3.56 9.40 -2.36
N VAL A 10 3.76 8.66 -3.45
CA VAL A 10 4.62 7.46 -3.42
C VAL A 10 6.04 7.88 -3.73
N MET A 11 6.73 8.47 -2.75
CA MET A 11 8.18 8.56 -2.84
C MET A 11 8.78 7.21 -2.47
N LEU A 12 9.86 6.83 -3.14
CA LEU A 12 10.59 5.59 -2.85
C LEU A 12 10.95 5.48 -1.36
N ALA A 13 11.31 6.61 -0.75
CA ALA A 13 11.58 6.72 0.68
C ALA A 13 10.36 6.41 1.57
N ASP A 14 9.14 6.75 1.15
CA ASP A 14 7.92 6.44 1.90
C ASP A 14 7.61 4.95 1.83
N ARG A 15 7.88 4.32 0.68
CA ARG A 15 7.76 2.87 0.52
C ARG A 15 8.76 2.13 1.41
N GLU A 16 10.02 2.54 1.42
CA GLU A 16 11.05 1.95 2.27
C GLU A 16 10.72 2.11 3.75
N LYS A 17 10.28 3.30 4.18
CA LYS A 17 9.82 3.54 5.55
C LYS A 17 8.66 2.64 5.94
N ALA A 18 7.63 2.55 5.09
CA ALA A 18 6.47 1.70 5.34
C ALA A 18 6.85 0.21 5.48
N LEU A 19 7.67 -0.30 4.57
CA LEU A 19 8.16 -1.68 4.62
C LEU A 19 9.01 -1.92 5.88
N SER A 20 9.91 -0.99 6.22
CA SER A 20 10.74 -1.08 7.43
C SER A 20 9.92 -1.04 8.73
N ALA A 21 8.75 -0.37 8.71
CA ALA A 21 7.82 -0.31 9.82
C ALA A 21 6.93 -1.57 9.93
N GLY A 22 7.11 -2.56 9.06
CA GLY A 22 6.36 -3.81 9.06
C GLY A 22 5.05 -3.77 8.27
N MET A 23 4.87 -2.77 7.40
CA MET A 23 3.73 -2.74 6.48
C MET A 23 3.96 -3.70 5.31
N ASN A 24 2.88 -4.29 4.81
CA ASN A 24 2.92 -5.27 3.73
C ASN A 24 2.97 -4.60 2.36
N ASP A 25 2.24 -3.48 2.21
CA ASP A 25 2.15 -2.77 0.94
C ASP A 25 1.74 -1.30 1.11
N LEU A 26 1.73 -0.56 0.01
CA LEU A 26 1.39 0.85 -0.05
C LEU A 26 0.41 1.12 -1.20
N VAL A 27 -0.61 1.94 -0.96
CA VAL A 27 -1.53 2.47 -1.97
C VAL A 27 -1.50 4.00 -1.92
N GLU A 28 -1.53 4.63 -3.09
CA GLU A 28 -1.50 6.08 -3.21
C GLU A 28 -2.89 6.72 -3.10
N LYS A 29 -2.92 7.98 -2.66
CA LYS A 29 -4.08 8.87 -2.72
C LYS A 29 -3.92 9.81 -3.91
N PRO A 30 -5.01 10.18 -4.61
CA PRO A 30 -6.39 9.72 -4.38
C PRO A 30 -6.56 8.24 -4.71
N ILE A 31 -7.35 7.53 -3.90
CA ILE A 31 -7.52 6.07 -4.04
C ILE A 31 -8.21 5.77 -5.37
N VAL A 32 -7.53 5.02 -6.23
CA VAL A 32 -8.14 4.42 -7.42
C VAL A 32 -8.68 3.04 -7.05
N VAL A 33 -9.98 2.85 -7.21
CA VAL A 33 -10.68 1.61 -6.78
C VAL A 33 -10.06 0.37 -7.41
N ASP A 34 -9.71 0.41 -8.70
CA ASP A 34 -9.10 -0.72 -9.41
C ASP A 34 -7.72 -1.09 -8.83
N GLN A 35 -6.92 -0.09 -8.45
CA GLN A 35 -5.61 -0.30 -7.84
C GLN A 35 -5.75 -0.90 -6.44
N LEU A 36 -6.72 -0.40 -5.66
CA LEU A 36 -7.03 -0.96 -4.34
C LEU A 36 -7.49 -2.42 -4.44
N LEU A 37 -8.42 -2.72 -5.35
CA LEU A 37 -8.91 -4.09 -5.56
C LEU A 37 -7.78 -5.03 -5.99
N LYS A 38 -6.86 -4.55 -6.85
CA LYS A 38 -5.68 -5.33 -7.25
C LYS A 38 -4.79 -5.66 -6.05
N VAL A 39 -4.47 -4.68 -5.22
CA VAL A 39 -3.65 -4.91 -4.01
C VAL A 39 -4.39 -5.85 -3.06
N LEU A 40 -5.66 -5.61 -2.78
CA LEU A 40 -6.46 -6.49 -1.92
C LEU A 40 -6.51 -7.93 -2.45
N SER A 41 -6.66 -8.14 -3.76
CA SER A 41 -6.66 -9.47 -4.38
C SER A 41 -5.33 -10.22 -4.24
N GLN A 42 -4.22 -9.50 -4.03
CA GLN A 42 -2.91 -10.13 -3.79
C GLN A 42 -2.77 -10.61 -2.34
N TRP A 43 -3.46 -9.98 -1.40
CA TRP A 43 -3.32 -10.23 0.03
C TRP A 43 -4.47 -11.03 0.65
N ILE A 44 -5.65 -11.02 0.02
CA ILE A 44 -6.82 -11.80 0.41
C ILE A 44 -6.86 -13.06 -0.46
N LYS A 45 -6.57 -14.22 0.13
CA LYS A 45 -6.84 -15.54 -0.46
C LYS A 45 -8.20 -16.05 -0.01
#